data_AF-A0A183HQZ7-F1
#
_entry.id   AF-A0A183HQZ7-F1
#
_cell.length_a   1.000
_cell.length_b   1.000
_cell.length_c   1.000
_cell.angle_alpha   90.00
_cell.angle_beta   90.00
_cell.angle_gamma   90.00
#
_symmetry.space_group_name_H-M   'P 1'
#
loop_
_entity.id
_entity.type
_entity.pdbx_description
1 polymer ?
#
loop_
_entity_poly.entity_id
_entity_poly.type
_entity_poly.pdbx_seq_one_letter_code
_entity_poly.pdbx_strand_id
1 'polypeptide(L)'
;METMEELKCPDSAHYRVYDKQRIPVRYHFKKSNRIGDIILDGQPGTIFYENYDADYNKTYDHGYDYILPSMHAIFFAYGPNIVRSLVLKPFQNIELFNLMIALLKINPDRSPPNNGTYGRLNNVLDNIPINNPRRFEPLKECTISDNIEVLSLPFFLSLH
;
A
#
# COMPACT_ATOMS: atom_id res chain seq x y z
N MET A 1 -2.25 6.86 -26.47
CA MET A 1 -0.81 7.03 -26.13
C MET A 1 -0.37 8.46 -26.39
N GLU A 2 -0.81 9.07 -27.49
CA GLU A 2 -0.62 10.50 -27.83
C GLU A 2 -0.92 11.47 -26.68
N THR A 3 -2.12 11.42 -26.08
CA THR A 3 -2.51 12.29 -24.95
C THR A 3 -1.60 12.16 -23.73
N MET A 4 -0.99 11.00 -23.50
CA MET A 4 -0.08 10.84 -22.36
C MET A 4 1.27 11.52 -22.63
N GLU A 5 1.75 11.52 -23.88
CA GLU A 5 2.99 12.21 -24.24
C GLU A 5 2.82 13.73 -24.14
N GLU A 6 1.66 14.27 -24.53
CA GLU A 6 1.35 15.71 -24.39
C GLU A 6 1.35 16.18 -22.93
N LEU A 7 0.99 15.32 -21.99
CA LEU A 7 0.92 15.64 -20.57
C LEU A 7 2.25 15.43 -19.83
N LYS A 8 3.28 14.87 -20.49
CA LYS A 8 4.58 14.64 -19.84
C LYS A 8 5.43 15.90 -19.81
N CYS A 9 6.02 16.15 -18.64
CA CYS A 9 7.12 17.10 -18.45
C CYS A 9 6.89 18.54 -18.97
N PRO A 10 5.75 19.20 -18.73
CA PRO A 10 5.75 20.67 -18.79
C PRO A 10 6.74 21.22 -17.76
N ASP A 11 7.58 22.19 -18.14
CA ASP A 11 8.66 22.74 -17.29
C ASP A 11 8.19 23.25 -15.91
N SER A 12 6.90 23.57 -15.77
CA SER A 12 6.26 24.08 -14.54
C SER A 12 5.22 23.13 -13.94
N ALA A 13 5.19 21.85 -14.32
CA ALA A 13 4.19 20.91 -13.84
C ALA A 13 4.47 20.42 -12.41
N HIS A 14 3.49 20.61 -11.53
CA HIS A 14 3.49 20.08 -10.16
C HIS A 14 2.73 18.75 -10.06
N TYR A 15 2.91 17.87 -11.05
CA TYR A 15 2.27 16.55 -11.10
C TYR A 15 3.11 15.53 -11.87
N ARG A 16 2.77 14.26 -11.70
CA ARG A 16 3.34 13.13 -12.44
C ARG A 16 2.24 12.44 -13.26
N VAL A 17 2.62 11.89 -14.41
CA VAL A 17 1.69 11.17 -15.29
C VAL A 17 2.06 9.69 -15.32
N TYR A 18 1.08 8.85 -15.03
CA TYR A 18 1.22 7.40 -15.07
C TYR A 18 0.17 6.77 -15.98
N ASP A 19 0.50 5.59 -16.50
CA ASP A 19 -0.50 4.62 -16.92
C ASP A 19 -0.64 3.53 -15.85
N LYS A 20 -1.60 2.62 -16.05
CA LYS A 20 -1.85 1.48 -15.15
C LYS A 20 -0.63 0.56 -14.98
N GLN A 21 0.32 0.55 -15.93
CA GLN A 21 1.49 -0.33 -15.86
C GLN A 21 2.61 0.30 -15.04
N ARG A 22 2.77 1.62 -15.11
CA ARG A 22 3.89 2.39 -14.54
C ARG A 22 3.59 3.06 -13.21
N ILE A 23 2.31 3.17 -12.81
CA ILE A 23 1.98 3.69 -11.48
C ILE A 23 2.68 2.89 -10.37
N PRO A 24 3.24 3.54 -9.33
CA PRO A 24 4.00 2.83 -8.29
C PRO A 24 3.17 1.74 -7.63
N VAL A 25 3.74 0.53 -7.53
CA VAL A 25 3.03 -0.67 -7.06
C VAL A 25 2.38 -0.47 -5.69
N ARG A 26 3.01 0.33 -4.81
CA ARG A 26 2.53 0.65 -3.46
C ARG A 26 1.16 1.34 -3.39
N TYR A 27 0.66 1.91 -4.49
CA TYR A 27 -0.70 2.47 -4.53
C TYR A 27 -1.75 1.37 -4.65
N HIS A 28 -1.40 0.20 -5.19
CA HIS A 28 -2.35 -0.85 -5.56
C HIS A 28 -3.51 -0.35 -6.46
N PHE A 29 -3.29 0.76 -7.20
CA PHE A 29 -4.31 1.51 -7.91
C PHE A 29 -4.23 1.29 -9.44
N LYS A 30 -4.41 0.05 -9.88
CA LYS A 30 -4.35 -0.29 -11.33
C LYS A 30 -5.30 -1.36 -11.84
N LYS A 31 -5.86 -2.20 -10.95
CA LYS A 31 -6.57 -3.43 -11.36
C LYS A 31 -8.02 -3.24 -11.78
N SER A 32 -8.66 -2.12 -11.44
CA SER A 32 -10.09 -1.92 -11.71
C SER A 32 -10.31 -1.19 -13.02
N ASN A 33 -11.29 -1.62 -13.81
CA ASN A 33 -11.73 -0.94 -15.04
C ASN A 33 -12.34 0.45 -14.78
N ARG A 34 -12.69 0.76 -13.52
CA ARG A 34 -13.14 2.10 -13.11
C ARG A 34 -12.00 3.11 -12.98
N ILE A 35 -10.76 2.65 -12.95
CA ILE A 35 -9.57 3.51 -12.95
C ILE A 35 -9.30 3.92 -14.40
N GLY A 36 -9.14 5.22 -14.63
CA GLY A 36 -8.81 5.78 -15.95
C GLY A 36 -7.47 5.25 -16.48
N ASP A 37 -7.29 5.32 -17.80
CA ASP A 37 -6.07 4.82 -18.44
C ASP A 37 -4.86 5.73 -18.22
N ILE A 38 -5.11 7.03 -18.00
CA ILE A 38 -4.14 8.05 -17.63
C ILE A 38 -4.43 8.46 -16.19
N ILE A 39 -3.38 8.50 -15.36
CA ILE A 39 -3.46 8.87 -13.95
C ILE A 39 -2.55 10.07 -13.74
N LEU A 40 -3.15 11.18 -13.29
CA LEU A 40 -2.44 12.40 -12.90
C LEU A 40 -2.25 12.38 -11.38
N ASP A 41 -1.00 12.25 -10.94
CA ASP A 41 -0.59 12.26 -9.54
C ASP A 41 -0.06 13.65 -9.19
N GLY A 42 -0.96 14.51 -8.72
CA GLY A 42 -0.63 15.88 -8.31
C GLY A 42 0.20 15.93 -7.03
N GLN A 43 1.08 16.92 -6.93
CA GLN A 43 1.70 17.32 -5.67
C GLN A 43 0.71 18.21 -4.88
N PRO A 44 0.84 18.31 -3.53
CA PRO A 44 -0.01 19.20 -2.74
C PRO A 44 -0.06 20.62 -3.28
N GLY A 45 -1.28 21.16 -3.39
CA GLY A 45 -1.54 22.47 -4.00
C GLY A 45 -1.88 22.42 -5.49
N THR A 46 -1.64 21.29 -6.15
CA THR A 46 -2.09 21.07 -7.54
C THR A 46 -3.58 20.69 -7.55
N ILE A 47 -4.35 21.35 -8.40
CA ILE A 47 -5.75 21.03 -8.68
C ILE A 47 -5.94 20.98 -10.19
N PHE A 48 -6.68 19.98 -10.66
CA PHE A 48 -6.96 19.79 -12.09
C PHE A 48 -8.40 20.22 -12.38
N TYR A 49 -8.54 21.06 -13.40
CA TYR A 49 -9.83 21.55 -13.89
C TYR A 49 -9.91 21.32 -15.39
N GLU A 50 -11.12 21.22 -15.93
CA GLU A 50 -11.34 21.13 -17.37
C GLU A 50 -10.96 22.44 -18.09
N ASN A 51 -11.18 23.59 -17.44
CA ASN A 51 -10.84 24.92 -17.90
C ASN A 51 -10.75 25.90 -16.72
N TYR A 52 -10.28 27.13 -16.97
CA TYR A 52 -10.13 28.16 -15.93
C TYR A 52 -11.44 28.59 -15.27
N ASP A 53 -12.57 28.56 -15.99
CA ASP A 53 -13.87 28.96 -15.44
C ASP A 53 -14.41 27.93 -14.43
N ALA A 54 -13.88 26.70 -14.44
CA ALA A 54 -14.20 25.64 -13.49
C ALA A 54 -13.40 25.74 -12.18
N ASP A 55 -12.51 26.72 -12.04
CA ASP A 55 -11.77 26.94 -10.80
C ASP A 55 -12.69 27.56 -9.72
N TYR A 56 -13.02 26.77 -8.71
CA TYR A 56 -13.84 27.20 -7.58
C TYR A 56 -12.99 27.74 -6.40
N ASN A 57 -11.73 28.11 -6.66
CA ASN A 57 -10.80 28.70 -5.70
C ASN A 57 -10.60 27.85 -4.43
N LYS A 58 -10.44 26.54 -4.61
CA LYS A 58 -10.19 25.63 -3.49
C LYS A 58 -8.79 25.86 -2.93
N THR A 59 -8.73 26.19 -1.65
CA THR A 59 -7.46 26.50 -0.95
C THR A 59 -6.98 25.37 -0.04
N TYR A 60 -7.83 24.39 0.24
CA TYR A 60 -7.50 23.21 1.06
C TYR A 60 -8.16 21.97 0.46
N ASP A 61 -7.37 20.92 0.25
CA ASP A 61 -7.86 19.65 -0.30
C ASP A 61 -7.05 18.45 0.22
N HIS A 62 -7.54 17.26 -0.10
CA HIS A 62 -6.92 15.97 0.12
C HIS A 62 -7.06 15.08 -1.13
N GLY A 63 -6.31 13.98 -1.17
CA GLY A 63 -6.35 13.03 -2.30
C GLY A 63 -5.01 12.87 -3.02
N TYR A 64 -3.98 13.56 -2.53
CA TYR A 64 -2.59 13.37 -2.95
C TYR A 64 -2.01 12.06 -2.42
N ASP A 65 -0.73 11.82 -2.75
CA ASP A 65 0.03 10.65 -2.27
C ASP A 65 -0.09 10.45 -0.74
N TYR A 66 -0.58 9.28 -0.34
CA TYR A 66 -0.85 8.95 1.06
C TYR A 66 0.41 8.90 1.95
N ILE A 67 1.61 8.85 1.37
CA ILE A 67 2.87 8.87 2.14
C ILE A 67 3.20 10.27 2.69
N LEU A 68 2.55 11.31 2.16
CA LEU A 68 2.79 12.68 2.57
C LEU A 68 2.21 12.90 3.97
N PRO A 69 2.95 13.55 4.89
CA PRO A 69 2.47 13.80 6.25
C PRO A 69 1.12 14.54 6.33
N SER A 70 0.83 15.43 5.37
CA SER A 70 -0.43 16.16 5.30
C SER A 70 -1.64 15.28 4.94
N MET A 71 -1.41 14.10 4.36
CA MET A 71 -2.45 13.13 4.00
C MET A 71 -2.64 12.03 5.07
N HIS A 72 -1.86 12.07 6.15
CA HIS A 72 -1.99 11.10 7.22
C HIS A 72 -3.25 11.33 8.05
N ALA A 73 -3.97 10.25 8.34
CA ALA A 73 -5.12 10.24 9.25
C ALA A 73 -4.69 9.98 10.70
N ILE A 74 -5.52 10.41 11.64
CA ILE A 74 -5.35 10.13 13.07
C ILE A 74 -5.99 8.77 13.40
N PHE A 75 -5.34 7.99 14.25
CA PHE A 75 -5.90 6.77 14.85
C PHE A 75 -5.72 6.80 16.36
N PHE A 76 -6.81 6.59 17.10
CA PHE A 76 -6.82 6.43 18.55
C PHE A 76 -7.78 5.29 18.92
N ALA A 77 -7.41 4.49 19.90
CA ALA A 77 -8.23 3.39 20.40
C ALA A 77 -8.22 3.37 21.93
N TYR A 78 -9.38 3.08 22.51
CA TYR A 78 -9.56 2.92 23.95
C TYR A 78 -10.62 1.86 24.21
N GLY A 79 -10.35 0.96 25.15
CA GLY A 79 -11.30 -0.09 25.50
C GLY A 79 -10.71 -1.14 26.44
N PRO A 80 -11.53 -2.08 26.93
CA PRO A 80 -11.11 -3.12 27.86
C PRO A 80 -10.15 -4.15 27.23
N ASN A 81 -10.17 -4.28 25.90
CA ASN A 81 -9.30 -5.18 25.14
C ASN A 81 -8.25 -4.44 24.30
N ILE A 82 -7.93 -3.21 24.70
CA ILE A 82 -6.88 -2.39 24.06
C ILE A 82 -5.79 -2.15 25.11
N VAL A 83 -4.54 -2.41 24.73
CA VAL A 83 -3.38 -2.15 25.59
C VAL A 83 -3.33 -0.67 25.98
N ARG A 84 -3.20 -0.41 27.28
CA ARG A 84 -3.11 0.96 27.81
C ARG A 84 -1.73 1.56 27.57
N SER A 85 -1.69 2.87 27.34
CA SER A 85 -0.45 3.65 27.20
C SER A 85 0.49 3.18 26.09
N LEU A 86 -0.06 2.55 25.04
CA LEU A 86 0.70 2.11 23.87
C LEU A 86 0.74 3.22 22.81
N VAL A 87 1.95 3.59 22.39
CA VAL A 87 2.17 4.46 21.22
C VAL A 87 2.66 3.61 20.06
N LEU A 88 1.89 3.59 18.97
CA LEU A 88 2.21 2.83 17.76
C LEU A 88 3.10 3.63 16.82
N LYS A 89 3.94 2.92 16.06
CA LYS A 89 4.49 3.46 14.80
C LYS A 89 3.36 3.62 13.77
N PRO A 90 3.47 4.52 12.79
CA PRO A 90 2.51 4.63 11.71
C PRO A 90 2.26 3.28 11.01
N PHE A 91 1.02 3.04 10.62
CA PHE A 91 0.58 1.84 9.94
C PHE A 91 -0.49 2.19 8.88
N GLN A 92 -0.75 1.27 7.96
CA GLN A 92 -1.74 1.49 6.90
C GLN A 92 -3.16 1.14 7.37
N ASN A 93 -4.15 1.90 6.93
CA ASN A 93 -5.56 1.70 7.30
C ASN A 93 -6.12 0.33 6.90
N ILE A 94 -5.55 -0.35 5.90
CA ILE A 94 -5.92 -1.70 5.49
C ILE A 94 -5.77 -2.73 6.62
N GLU A 95 -4.95 -2.43 7.64
CA GLU A 95 -4.74 -3.30 8.80
C GLU A 95 -5.89 -3.25 9.81
N LEU A 96 -6.73 -2.20 9.76
CA LEU A 96 -7.82 -2.01 10.71
C LEU A 96 -8.88 -3.12 10.63
N PHE A 97 -9.11 -3.69 9.45
CA PHE A 97 -10.10 -4.75 9.30
C PHE A 97 -9.77 -5.96 10.19
N ASN A 98 -8.52 -6.42 10.15
CA ASN A 98 -8.07 -7.55 10.98
C ASN A 98 -8.14 -7.22 12.49
N LEU A 99 -7.85 -5.97 12.87
CA LEU A 99 -8.01 -5.52 14.26
C LEU A 99 -9.49 -5.61 14.70
N MET A 100 -10.43 -5.16 13.86
CA MET A 100 -11.86 -5.23 14.14
C MET A 100 -12.36 -6.67 14.26
N ILE A 101 -11.91 -7.58 13.38
CA ILE A 101 -12.21 -9.02 13.45
C ILE A 101 -11.78 -9.59 14.80
N ALA A 102 -10.58 -9.26 15.27
CA ALA A 102 -10.06 -9.73 16.55
C ALA A 102 -10.86 -9.17 17.75
N LEU A 103 -11.15 -7.87 17.75
CA LEU A 103 -11.94 -7.22 18.81
C LEU A 103 -13.36 -7.79 18.91
N LEU A 104 -13.98 -8.11 17.77
CA LEU A 104 -15.30 -8.72 17.70
C LEU A 104 -15.28 -10.23 17.96
N LYS A 105 -14.11 -10.84 18.17
CA LYS A 105 -13.91 -12.28 18.38
C LYS A 105 -14.49 -13.13 17.25
N ILE A 106 -14.46 -12.61 16.02
CA ILE A 106 -14.88 -13.35 14.83
C ILE A 106 -13.78 -14.34 14.49
N ASN A 107 -14.14 -15.60 14.20
CA ASN A 107 -13.18 -16.61 13.75
C ASN A 107 -12.50 -16.13 12.45
N PRO A 108 -11.16 -15.96 12.42
CA PRO A 108 -10.43 -15.53 11.23
C PRO A 108 -10.69 -16.40 10.00
N ASP A 109 -10.88 -17.71 10.18
CA ASP A 109 -11.15 -18.66 9.08
C ASP A 109 -12.51 -18.40 8.41
N ARG A 110 -13.40 -17.66 9.08
CA ARG A 110 -14.71 -17.25 8.56
C ARG A 110 -14.74 -15.79 8.12
N SER A 111 -13.64 -15.07 8.27
CA SER A 111 -13.57 -13.67 7.87
C SER A 111 -13.34 -13.55 6.35
N PRO A 112 -13.95 -12.54 5.68
CA PRO A 112 -13.69 -12.29 4.28
C PRO A 112 -12.20 -12.03 3.99
N PRO A 113 -11.68 -12.45 2.83
CA PRO A 113 -10.32 -12.15 2.43
C PRO A 113 -10.11 -10.63 2.33
N ASN A 114 -8.98 -10.15 2.81
CA ASN A 114 -8.61 -8.73 2.81
C ASN A 114 -7.10 -8.55 2.58
N ASN A 115 -6.64 -7.31 2.43
CA ASN A 115 -5.23 -7.00 2.14
C ASN A 115 -4.39 -6.66 3.37
N GLY A 116 -4.98 -6.61 4.57
CA GLY A 116 -4.23 -6.43 5.80
C GLY A 116 -3.39 -7.65 6.13
N THR A 117 -2.24 -7.44 6.75
CA THR A 117 -1.38 -8.51 7.24
C THR A 117 -1.92 -9.01 8.58
N TYR A 118 -2.42 -10.24 8.62
CA TYR A 118 -2.94 -10.82 9.85
C TYR A 118 -1.89 -10.77 10.96
N GLY A 119 -2.28 -10.23 12.10
CA GLY A 119 -1.44 -10.07 13.27
C GLY A 119 -0.53 -8.84 13.31
N ARG A 120 -0.55 -7.99 12.28
CA ARG A 120 0.23 -6.74 12.24
C ARG A 120 -0.03 -5.82 13.44
N LEU A 121 -1.27 -5.80 13.94
CA LEU A 121 -1.72 -4.98 15.06
C LEU A 121 -2.00 -5.79 16.33
N ASN A 122 -1.44 -7.00 16.46
CA ASN A 122 -1.65 -7.85 17.63
C ASN A 122 -1.17 -7.21 18.94
N ASN A 123 -0.13 -6.39 18.89
CA ASN A 123 0.38 -5.66 20.05
C ASN A 123 -0.61 -4.61 20.60
N VAL A 124 -1.66 -4.26 19.84
CA VAL A 124 -2.73 -3.35 20.28
C VAL A 124 -3.73 -4.06 21.19
N LEU A 125 -3.88 -5.38 21.03
CA LEU A 125 -4.90 -6.17 21.70
C LEU A 125 -4.46 -6.54 23.11
N ASP A 126 -5.38 -6.42 24.07
CA ASP A 126 -5.22 -6.89 25.43
C ASP A 126 -6.28 -7.96 25.77
N ASN A 127 -5.86 -9.00 26.49
CA ASN A 127 -6.72 -10.11 26.93
C ASN A 127 -7.56 -10.78 25.82
N ILE A 128 -7.08 -10.77 24.58
CA ILE A 128 -7.65 -11.52 23.45
C ILE A 128 -6.65 -12.59 23.03
N PRO A 129 -7.03 -13.89 22.95
CA PRO A 129 -6.15 -14.93 22.45
C PRO A 129 -5.75 -14.64 21.01
N ILE A 130 -4.44 -14.60 20.79
CA ILE A 130 -3.86 -14.30 19.48
C ILE A 130 -3.30 -15.59 18.89
N ASN A 131 -3.83 -16.00 17.75
CA ASN A 131 -3.19 -17.05 16.96
C ASN A 131 -2.00 -16.41 16.23
N ASN A 132 -0.78 -16.76 16.63
CA ASN A 132 0.39 -16.33 15.88
C ASN A 132 0.39 -17.03 14.52
N PRO A 133 0.42 -16.29 13.39
CA PRO A 133 0.58 -16.92 12.09
C PRO A 133 1.88 -17.73 12.11
N ARG A 134 1.89 -18.89 11.45
CA ARG A 134 3.11 -19.67 11.28
C ARG A 134 4.13 -18.77 10.59
N ARG A 135 5.17 -18.35 11.31
CA ARG A 135 6.33 -17.74 10.67
C ARG A 135 6.93 -18.81 9.79
N PHE A 136 7.14 -18.50 8.52
CA PHE A 136 7.97 -19.35 7.68
C PHE A 136 9.35 -19.42 8.31
N GLU A 137 9.84 -20.63 8.53
CA GLU A 137 11.21 -20.84 8.98
C GLU A 137 12.14 -20.15 7.96
N PRO A 138 13.14 -19.37 8.42
CA PRO A 138 14.12 -18.79 7.53
C PRO A 138 14.74 -19.89 6.68
N LEU A 139 14.90 -19.64 5.37
CA LEU A 139 15.67 -20.54 4.54
C LEU A 139 17.07 -20.66 5.15
N LYS A 140 17.54 -21.90 5.34
CA LYS A 140 18.93 -22.14 5.74
C LYS A 140 19.84 -21.52 4.67
N GLU A 141 20.76 -20.69 5.12
CA GLU A 141 21.80 -20.14 4.26
C GLU A 141 22.66 -21.28 3.72
N CYS A 142 22.89 -21.30 2.41
CA CYS A 142 23.83 -22.22 1.81
C CYS A 142 25.24 -21.79 2.20
N THR A 143 25.93 -22.59 3.01
CA THR A 143 27.35 -22.41 3.23
C THR A 143 28.10 -22.81 1.97
N ILE A 144 28.88 -21.91 1.39
CA ILE A 144 29.84 -22.27 0.33
C ILE A 144 30.86 -23.21 0.98
N SER A 145 30.83 -24.48 0.61
CA SER A 145 31.97 -25.37 0.84
C SER A 145 32.97 -25.15 -0.30
N ASP A 146 34.26 -25.18 0.00
CA ASP A 146 35.37 -24.89 -0.94
C ASP A 146 35.50 -25.87 -2.12
N ASN A 147 34.50 -26.73 -2.37
CA ASN A 147 34.41 -27.61 -3.53
C ASN A 147 33.25 -27.15 -4.42
N ILE A 148 33.49 -26.10 -5.19
CA ILE A 148 32.57 -25.64 -6.24
C ILE A 148 32.59 -26.67 -7.37
N GLU A 149 31.67 -27.63 -7.36
CA GLU A 149 31.21 -28.19 -8.63
C GLU A 149 30.42 -27.10 -9.34
N VAL A 150 30.98 -26.61 -10.45
CA VAL A 150 30.33 -25.64 -11.33
C VAL A 150 29.04 -26.28 -11.84
N LEU A 151 27.91 -25.93 -11.23
CA LEU A 151 26.59 -26.26 -11.73
C LEU A 151 26.38 -25.54 -13.06
N SER A 152 26.69 -26.23 -14.15
CA SER A 152 26.33 -25.81 -15.50
C SER A 152 24.82 -25.94 -15.64
N LEU A 153 24.09 -24.85 -15.37
CA LEU A 153 22.69 -24.74 -15.76
C LEU A 153 22.63 -24.63 -17.29
N PRO A 154 21.96 -25.54 -18.01
CA PRO A 154 21.74 -25.35 -19.43
C PRO A 154 20.77 -24.17 -19.61
N PHE A 155 21.29 -23.07 -20.13
CA PHE A 155 20.47 -21.98 -20.66
C PHE A 155 19.61 -22.53 -21.81
N PHE A 156 18.36 -22.88 -21.54
CA PHE A 156 17.35 -23.00 -22.58
C PHE A 156 16.66 -21.64 -22.74
N LEU A 157 17.21 -20.83 -23.65
CA LEU A 157 16.43 -19.79 -24.33
C LEU A 157 15.46 -20.50 -25.27
N SER A 158 14.20 -20.64 -24.86
CA SER A 158 13.11 -20.89 -25.80
C SER A 158 12.42 -19.55 -26.05
N LEU A 159 12.86 -18.87 -27.12
CA LEU A 159 12.08 -17.82 -27.77
C LEU A 159 11.01 -18.53 -28.61
N HIS A 160 9.74 -18.39 -28.25
CA HIS A 160 8.58 -18.45 -29.13
C HIS A 160 7.57 -17.41 -28.64
#